data_AF-A0A423L1F4-F1
#
_entry.id   AF-A0A423L1F4-F1
#
_cell.length_a   1.000
_cell.length_b   1.000
_cell.length_c   1.000
_cell.angle_alpha   90.00
_cell.angle_beta   90.00
_cell.angle_gamma   90.00
#
_symmetry.space_group_name_H-M   'P 1'
#
loop_
_entity.id
_entity.type
_entity.pdbx_description
1 polymer ?
#
loop_
_entity_poly.entity_id
_entity_poly.type
_entity_poly.pdbx_seq_one_letter_code
_entity_poly.pdbx_strand_id
1 'polypeptide(L)'
;MKKIGNIHGTVFHKHFSDDAFKKSMQQKRLRNSYISTYCSAGGLFSTYIFLNQHFIKKSDRAKIIIGISDIDSDKLIDGIIFIIDRMKTTTEVYIHSACHVKMLSHDDLTILGSQNLSYGSLSYTKNLERNAGHYRLHEALVEFEDTHQECAIRLTDELLSDPAFFLKLSKDEKDKKSIERSVGRLRWDHNLQRSKEHRELAEKIKNHVKTSEALISEIKLPVLLQDTEALFTTLKNMYEKRSSSYLLELLEVLYSHDPFSAVFTNETYETLFITEALASEVDSAYFSELESFTALYEHILEAPDSLLEFSKNESLFDDIDAIIDRYRLLTPDEYINELEHDDINAEMESPDYSRDYTMLARDNDGNFHDSVFRSKRDKELGPRGKLKASNPKHLIHDLNERFEAYACEYLNEQYRQLLTHLMSAYYDLKSAYFRDEDN
;
A
#
# COMPACT_ATOMS: atom_id res chain seq x y z
N MET A 1 -25.74 -12.10 -2.89
CA MET A 1 -26.33 -11.66 -4.19
C MET A 1 -26.51 -10.15 -4.18
N LYS A 2 -26.00 -9.43 -5.18
CA LYS A 2 -26.12 -7.96 -5.30
C LYS A 2 -27.33 -7.57 -6.16
N LYS A 3 -28.11 -6.58 -5.72
CA LYS A 3 -29.25 -6.06 -6.49
C LYS A 3 -28.76 -5.07 -7.54
N ILE A 4 -29.01 -5.34 -8.83
CA ILE A 4 -28.61 -4.47 -9.95
C ILE A 4 -29.73 -3.49 -10.35
N GLY A 5 -31.00 -3.88 -10.21
CA GLY A 5 -32.14 -3.04 -10.57
C GLY A 5 -33.49 -3.70 -10.26
N ASN A 6 -34.58 -2.94 -10.45
CA ASN A 6 -35.96 -3.43 -10.48
C ASN A 6 -36.50 -3.16 -11.89
N ILE A 7 -37.07 -4.18 -12.54
CA ILE A 7 -37.53 -4.07 -13.92
C ILE A 7 -39.01 -4.46 -14.04
N HIS A 8 -39.72 -3.81 -14.95
CA HIS A 8 -41.03 -4.25 -15.42
C HIS A 8 -40.88 -4.76 -16.84
N GLY A 9 -41.00 -6.08 -17.03
CA GLY A 9 -40.70 -6.74 -18.30
C GLY A 9 -41.78 -7.69 -18.77
N THR A 10 -41.71 -8.04 -20.05
CA THR A 10 -42.52 -9.09 -20.67
C THR A 10 -41.68 -10.37 -20.76
N VAL A 11 -42.23 -11.47 -20.28
CA VAL A 11 -41.59 -12.79 -20.38
C VAL A 11 -42.00 -13.46 -21.68
N PHE A 12 -41.02 -13.92 -22.45
CA PHE A 12 -41.17 -14.68 -23.67
C PHE A 12 -40.64 -16.09 -23.48
N HIS A 13 -41.43 -17.06 -23.93
CA HIS A 13 -40.97 -18.43 -24.15
C HIS A 13 -40.49 -18.55 -25.59
N LYS A 14 -39.26 -19.02 -25.78
CA LYS A 14 -38.72 -19.38 -27.09
C LYS A 14 -38.88 -20.88 -27.30
N HIS A 15 -39.76 -21.25 -28.23
CA HIS A 15 -39.78 -22.60 -28.77
C HIS A 15 -38.57 -22.81 -29.69
N PHE A 16 -38.08 -24.04 -29.85
CA PHE A 16 -36.91 -24.32 -30.69
C PHE A 16 -37.14 -24.01 -32.19
N SER A 17 -38.39 -23.85 -32.63
CA SER A 17 -38.76 -23.39 -33.98
C SER A 17 -38.66 -21.88 -34.18
N ASP A 18 -38.41 -21.13 -33.12
CA ASP A 18 -38.46 -19.68 -33.15
C ASP A 18 -37.07 -19.08 -33.00
N ASP A 19 -36.88 -17.92 -33.63
CA ASP A 19 -35.67 -17.12 -33.46
C ASP A 19 -35.79 -16.28 -32.18
N ALA A 20 -34.87 -16.45 -31.24
CA ALA A 20 -34.64 -15.47 -30.18
C ALA A 20 -34.03 -14.19 -30.77
N PHE A 21 -34.36 -13.05 -30.16
CA PHE A 21 -33.89 -11.71 -30.59
C PHE A 21 -34.31 -11.31 -32.02
N LYS A 22 -35.36 -11.92 -32.57
CA LYS A 22 -35.81 -11.69 -33.96
C LYS A 22 -35.99 -10.21 -34.30
N LYS A 23 -36.63 -9.44 -33.41
CA LYS A 23 -36.86 -7.99 -33.58
C LYS A 23 -35.53 -7.26 -33.73
N SER A 24 -34.61 -7.43 -32.79
CA SER A 24 -33.27 -6.80 -32.81
C SER A 24 -32.45 -7.22 -34.03
N MET A 25 -32.49 -8.50 -34.42
CA MET A 25 -31.79 -8.98 -35.61
C MET A 25 -32.30 -8.37 -36.93
N GLN A 26 -33.56 -7.92 -36.99
CA GLN A 26 -34.17 -7.30 -38.16
C GLN A 26 -33.93 -5.79 -38.24
N GLN A 27 -33.54 -5.14 -37.13
CA GLN A 27 -33.22 -3.72 -37.14
C GLN A 27 -32.03 -3.42 -38.06
N LYS A 28 -32.07 -2.26 -38.72
CA LYS A 28 -31.02 -1.78 -39.63
C LYS A 28 -29.82 -1.19 -38.89
N ARG A 29 -30.08 -0.58 -37.74
CA ARG A 29 -29.08 0.09 -36.88
C ARG A 29 -29.48 -0.10 -35.42
N LEU A 30 -28.48 -0.25 -34.55
CA LEU A 30 -28.61 -0.32 -33.10
C LEU A 30 -27.78 0.82 -32.49
N ARG A 31 -28.29 1.56 -31.49
CA ARG A 31 -27.45 2.43 -30.66
C ARG A 31 -26.88 1.68 -29.48
N ASN A 32 -25.59 1.89 -29.22
CA ASN A 32 -24.88 1.50 -28.00
C ASN A 32 -25.23 0.09 -27.52
N SER A 33 -24.70 -0.94 -28.19
CA SER A 33 -25.04 -2.32 -27.84
C SER A 33 -24.20 -2.83 -26.66
N TYR A 34 -24.85 -3.36 -25.62
CA TYR A 34 -24.22 -4.14 -24.57
C TYR A 34 -24.63 -5.60 -24.73
N ILE A 35 -23.65 -6.48 -24.88
CA ILE A 35 -23.87 -7.89 -25.16
C ILE A 35 -23.10 -8.71 -24.12
N SER A 36 -23.81 -9.57 -23.39
CA SER A 36 -23.18 -10.63 -22.60
C SER A 36 -23.66 -11.98 -23.14
N THR A 37 -22.76 -12.92 -23.36
CA THR A 37 -23.13 -14.28 -23.76
C THR A 37 -22.13 -15.28 -23.22
N TYR A 38 -22.40 -16.56 -23.43
CA TYR A 38 -21.55 -17.66 -22.99
C TYR A 38 -21.37 -18.68 -24.12
N CYS A 39 -20.16 -19.22 -24.26
CA CYS A 39 -19.86 -20.31 -25.18
C CYS A 39 -18.68 -21.15 -24.69
N SER A 40 -18.43 -22.28 -25.36
CA SER A 40 -17.14 -22.96 -25.23
C SER A 40 -16.06 -22.25 -26.04
N ALA A 41 -14.79 -22.47 -25.69
CA ALA A 41 -13.62 -21.99 -26.41
C ALA A 41 -13.65 -22.45 -27.87
N GLY A 42 -14.03 -23.71 -28.12
CA GLY A 42 -14.25 -24.22 -29.48
C GLY A 42 -15.40 -23.52 -30.24
N GLY A 43 -16.36 -22.93 -29.52
CA GLY A 43 -17.49 -22.18 -30.07
C GLY A 43 -17.22 -20.68 -30.25
N LEU A 44 -16.11 -20.14 -29.72
CA LEU A 44 -15.82 -18.70 -29.66
C LEU A 44 -15.83 -18.03 -31.04
N PHE A 45 -15.17 -18.66 -32.02
CA PHE A 45 -15.14 -18.20 -33.42
C PHE A 45 -16.57 -18.03 -33.98
N SER A 46 -17.38 -19.08 -33.87
CA SER A 46 -18.74 -19.09 -34.43
C SER A 46 -19.67 -18.11 -33.71
N THR A 47 -19.49 -17.95 -32.40
CA THR A 47 -20.23 -17.00 -31.57
C THR A 47 -19.89 -15.58 -31.99
N TYR A 48 -18.62 -15.23 -32.13
CA TYR A 48 -18.23 -13.90 -32.57
C TYR A 48 -18.70 -13.58 -34.00
N ILE A 49 -18.63 -14.54 -34.93
CA ILE A 49 -19.20 -14.35 -36.28
C ILE A 49 -20.69 -14.03 -36.20
N PHE A 50 -21.43 -14.80 -35.39
CA PHE A 50 -22.86 -14.58 -35.20
C PHE A 50 -23.13 -13.17 -34.67
N LEU A 51 -22.46 -12.79 -33.58
CA LEU A 51 -22.58 -11.45 -33.00
C LEU A 51 -22.25 -10.37 -34.03
N ASN A 52 -21.18 -10.55 -34.79
CA ASN A 52 -20.73 -9.58 -35.78
C ASN A 52 -21.75 -9.40 -36.91
N GLN A 53 -22.29 -10.50 -37.43
CA GLN A 53 -23.27 -10.49 -38.51
C GLN A 53 -24.59 -9.86 -38.09
N HIS A 54 -25.07 -10.15 -36.88
CA HIS A 54 -26.42 -9.78 -36.47
C HIS A 54 -26.50 -8.48 -35.67
N PHE A 55 -25.46 -8.14 -34.88
CA PHE A 55 -25.50 -7.02 -33.93
C PHE A 55 -24.33 -6.03 -34.12
N ILE A 56 -23.07 -6.47 -34.03
CA ILE A 56 -21.90 -5.56 -34.00
C ILE A 56 -21.81 -4.73 -35.28
N LYS A 57 -22.06 -5.32 -36.46
CA LYS A 57 -21.95 -4.58 -37.72
C LYS A 57 -22.89 -3.38 -37.81
N LYS A 58 -24.04 -3.48 -37.14
CA LYS A 58 -25.13 -2.50 -37.17
C LYS A 58 -25.13 -1.55 -35.97
N SER A 59 -24.30 -1.84 -34.98
CA SER A 59 -24.14 -1.01 -33.79
C SER A 59 -23.19 0.13 -34.08
N ASP A 60 -23.50 1.34 -33.61
CA ASP A 60 -22.54 2.44 -33.66
C ASP A 60 -21.40 2.24 -32.66
N ARG A 61 -21.70 1.74 -31.47
CA ARG A 61 -20.75 1.23 -30.47
C ARG A 61 -21.23 -0.10 -29.90
N ALA A 62 -20.29 -0.98 -29.55
CA ALA A 62 -20.63 -2.27 -28.94
C ALA A 62 -19.65 -2.63 -27.82
N LYS A 63 -20.16 -3.01 -26.66
CA LYS A 63 -19.40 -3.61 -25.56
C LYS A 63 -19.85 -5.05 -25.38
N ILE A 64 -18.91 -5.99 -25.45
CA ILE A 64 -19.21 -7.43 -25.56
C ILE A 64 -18.44 -8.19 -24.49
N ILE A 65 -19.14 -8.96 -23.67
CA ILE A 65 -18.56 -9.89 -22.69
C ILE A 65 -18.92 -11.30 -23.14
N ILE A 66 -17.90 -12.14 -23.36
CA ILE A 66 -18.08 -13.55 -23.74
C ILE A 66 -17.51 -14.42 -22.62
N GLY A 67 -18.42 -15.07 -21.89
CA GLY A 67 -18.09 -16.12 -20.95
C GLY A 67 -17.58 -17.39 -21.64
N ILE A 68 -16.53 -18.00 -21.11
CA ILE A 68 -15.91 -19.23 -21.65
C ILE A 68 -16.09 -20.40 -20.69
N SER A 69 -16.68 -21.50 -21.16
CA SER A 69 -16.94 -22.70 -20.34
C SER A 69 -15.72 -23.56 -20.02
N ASP A 70 -14.75 -23.57 -20.92
CA ASP A 70 -13.59 -24.47 -20.97
C ASP A 70 -12.34 -23.63 -21.22
N ILE A 71 -11.99 -22.80 -20.24
CA ILE A 71 -10.89 -21.81 -20.33
C ILE A 71 -9.53 -22.48 -20.65
N ASP A 72 -9.36 -23.74 -20.24
CA ASP A 72 -8.14 -24.54 -20.47
C ASP A 72 -7.99 -25.06 -21.90
N SER A 73 -9.01 -24.93 -22.74
CA SER A 73 -8.97 -25.39 -24.13
C SER A 73 -7.94 -24.64 -24.96
N ASP A 74 -7.07 -25.36 -25.67
CA ASP A 74 -6.08 -24.78 -26.58
C ASP A 74 -6.71 -23.95 -27.72
N LYS A 75 -7.99 -24.19 -28.01
CA LYS A 75 -8.76 -23.44 -29.04
C LYS A 75 -9.04 -21.99 -28.64
N LEU A 76 -8.91 -21.64 -27.36
CA LEU A 76 -9.24 -20.31 -26.87
C LEU A 76 -8.33 -19.24 -27.51
N ILE A 77 -7.03 -19.49 -27.55
CA ILE A 77 -6.03 -18.54 -28.08
C ILE A 77 -6.31 -18.23 -29.55
N ASP A 78 -6.52 -19.26 -30.37
CA ASP A 78 -6.82 -19.09 -31.79
C ASP A 78 -8.16 -18.33 -32.00
N GLY A 79 -9.14 -18.58 -31.12
CA GLY A 79 -10.40 -17.83 -31.10
C GLY A 79 -10.23 -16.35 -30.75
N ILE A 80 -9.37 -16.03 -29.78
CA ILE A 80 -9.04 -14.65 -29.38
C ILE A 80 -8.33 -13.91 -30.52
N ILE A 81 -7.31 -14.53 -31.12
CA ILE A 81 -6.58 -13.98 -32.28
C ILE A 81 -7.56 -13.65 -33.39
N PHE A 82 -8.47 -14.57 -33.70
CA PHE A 82 -9.50 -14.37 -34.72
C PHE A 82 -10.39 -13.15 -34.44
N ILE A 83 -10.76 -12.92 -33.18
CA ILE A 83 -11.58 -11.78 -32.76
C ILE A 83 -10.79 -10.49 -32.90
N ILE A 84 -9.56 -10.44 -32.39
CA ILE A 84 -8.67 -9.27 -32.45
C ILE A 84 -8.49 -8.81 -33.90
N ASP A 85 -8.28 -9.74 -34.83
CA ASP A 85 -8.12 -9.44 -36.25
C ASP A 85 -9.36 -8.82 -36.91
N ARG A 86 -10.55 -9.05 -36.34
CA ARG A 86 -11.84 -8.68 -36.95
C ARG A 86 -12.63 -7.65 -36.16
N MET A 87 -12.15 -7.25 -34.98
CA MET A 87 -12.83 -6.24 -34.18
C MET A 87 -12.75 -4.86 -34.82
N LYS A 88 -13.88 -4.14 -34.75
CA LYS A 88 -13.95 -2.74 -35.15
C LYS A 88 -13.36 -1.87 -34.03
N THR A 89 -12.89 -0.68 -34.40
CA THR A 89 -12.40 0.31 -33.41
C THR A 89 -13.50 0.80 -32.47
N THR A 90 -14.77 0.69 -32.84
CA THR A 90 -15.93 1.04 -32.00
C THR A 90 -16.45 -0.13 -31.16
N THR A 91 -15.70 -1.24 -31.09
CA THR A 91 -16.10 -2.44 -30.36
C THR A 91 -15.10 -2.74 -29.25
N GLU A 92 -15.60 -2.93 -28.04
CA GLU A 92 -14.85 -3.47 -26.91
C GLU A 92 -15.27 -4.92 -26.71
N VAL A 93 -14.29 -5.82 -26.60
CA VAL A 93 -14.54 -7.24 -26.36
C VAL A 93 -13.77 -7.70 -25.14
N TYR A 94 -14.46 -8.40 -24.25
CA TYR A 94 -13.94 -8.98 -23.02
C TYR A 94 -14.19 -10.48 -23.06
N ILE A 95 -13.17 -11.26 -22.78
CA ILE A 95 -13.27 -12.70 -22.55
C ILE A 95 -13.35 -12.91 -21.04
N HIS A 96 -14.35 -13.64 -20.55
CA HIS A 96 -14.58 -13.78 -19.12
C HIS A 96 -14.60 -15.26 -18.72
N SER A 97 -13.89 -15.66 -17.67
CA SER A 97 -13.73 -17.06 -17.27
C SER A 97 -14.89 -17.61 -16.42
N ALA A 98 -15.61 -16.74 -15.70
CA ALA A 98 -16.77 -17.12 -14.86
C ALA A 98 -18.13 -16.48 -15.24
N CYS A 99 -18.29 -15.90 -16.43
CA CYS A 99 -19.56 -15.25 -16.82
C CYS A 99 -20.53 -16.24 -17.47
N HIS A 100 -21.73 -16.40 -16.91
CA HIS A 100 -22.82 -17.17 -17.52
C HIS A 100 -24.04 -16.30 -17.89
N VAL A 101 -23.92 -14.97 -17.83
CA VAL A 101 -25.00 -14.03 -18.15
C VAL A 101 -25.25 -13.99 -19.66
N LYS A 102 -26.53 -14.02 -20.06
CA LYS A 102 -26.95 -13.77 -21.44
C LYS A 102 -27.82 -12.52 -21.51
N MET A 103 -27.31 -11.49 -22.16
CA MET A 103 -27.93 -10.18 -22.28
C MET A 103 -27.72 -9.61 -23.68
N LEU A 104 -28.77 -8.99 -24.22
CA LEU A 104 -28.70 -8.07 -25.34
C LEU A 104 -29.37 -6.76 -24.91
N SER A 105 -28.63 -5.67 -24.87
CA SER A 105 -29.19 -4.33 -24.68
C SER A 105 -28.78 -3.42 -25.83
N HIS A 106 -29.71 -2.64 -26.36
CA HIS A 106 -29.48 -1.60 -27.36
C HIS A 106 -30.63 -0.58 -27.33
N ASP A 107 -30.36 0.65 -27.76
CA ASP A 107 -31.31 1.76 -27.69
C ASP A 107 -31.84 1.93 -26.25
N ASP A 108 -33.13 1.67 -25.99
CA ASP A 108 -33.74 1.62 -24.65
C ASP A 108 -34.36 0.23 -24.37
N LEU A 109 -33.93 -0.81 -25.08
CA LEU A 109 -34.43 -2.18 -24.94
C LEU A 109 -33.34 -3.07 -24.35
N THR A 110 -33.67 -3.78 -23.27
CA THR A 110 -32.82 -4.84 -22.72
C THR A 110 -33.57 -6.17 -22.71
N ILE A 111 -32.86 -7.22 -23.14
CA ILE A 111 -33.32 -8.61 -23.18
C ILE A 111 -32.36 -9.46 -22.36
N LEU A 112 -32.89 -10.11 -21.32
CA LEU A 112 -32.16 -11.00 -20.42
C LEU A 112 -32.79 -12.38 -20.39
N GLY A 113 -32.01 -13.44 -20.29
CA GLY A 113 -32.59 -14.77 -20.16
C GLY A 113 -31.60 -15.92 -20.25
N SER A 114 -32.12 -17.11 -20.57
CA SER A 114 -31.33 -18.34 -20.61
C SER A 114 -30.65 -18.59 -21.98
N GLN A 115 -31.14 -17.96 -23.05
CA GLN A 115 -30.63 -18.15 -24.42
C GLN A 115 -29.31 -17.40 -24.67
N ASN A 116 -28.25 -18.14 -25.03
CA ASN A 116 -27.00 -17.57 -25.55
C ASN A 116 -27.22 -16.83 -26.89
N LEU A 117 -26.48 -15.73 -27.09
CA LEU A 117 -26.42 -15.02 -28.38
C LEU A 117 -25.43 -15.73 -29.31
N SER A 118 -25.88 -16.83 -29.89
CA SER A 118 -25.14 -17.62 -30.87
C SER A 118 -26.08 -18.12 -31.95
N TYR A 119 -25.58 -18.90 -32.91
CA TYR A 119 -26.45 -19.55 -33.89
C TYR A 119 -27.56 -20.41 -33.28
N GLY A 120 -27.43 -20.85 -32.01
CA GLY A 120 -28.51 -21.56 -31.32
C GLY A 120 -29.68 -20.69 -30.89
N SER A 121 -29.54 -19.36 -30.99
CA SER A 121 -30.66 -18.43 -30.85
C SER A 121 -31.56 -18.44 -32.08
N LEU A 122 -31.13 -19.00 -33.21
CA LEU A 122 -31.97 -19.15 -34.40
C LEU A 122 -32.83 -20.41 -34.30
N SER A 123 -33.97 -20.36 -34.99
CA SER A 123 -34.88 -21.48 -35.20
C SER A 123 -34.15 -22.72 -35.73
N TYR A 124 -34.58 -23.91 -35.31
CA TYR A 124 -33.99 -25.16 -35.77
C TYR A 124 -34.10 -25.31 -37.30
N THR A 125 -35.13 -24.74 -37.92
CA THR A 125 -35.33 -24.76 -39.38
C THR A 125 -34.20 -24.03 -40.12
N LYS A 126 -33.69 -22.93 -39.55
CA LYS A 126 -32.51 -22.21 -40.07
C LYS A 126 -31.19 -22.92 -39.79
N ASN A 127 -31.20 -23.91 -38.89
CA ASN A 127 -30.03 -24.67 -38.46
C ASN A 127 -30.11 -26.16 -38.88
N LEU A 128 -30.99 -26.54 -39.82
CA LEU A 128 -31.20 -27.93 -40.22
C LEU A 128 -29.91 -28.63 -40.63
N GLU A 129 -29.00 -27.91 -41.28
CA GLU A 129 -27.71 -28.44 -41.73
C GLU A 129 -26.69 -28.66 -40.59
N ARG A 130 -26.93 -28.11 -39.40
CA ARG A 130 -25.95 -28.08 -38.31
C ARG A 130 -26.11 -29.21 -37.28
N ASN A 131 -27.11 -30.08 -37.42
CA ASN A 131 -27.28 -31.39 -36.75
C ASN A 131 -26.90 -31.49 -35.24
N ALA A 132 -26.90 -30.41 -34.47
CA ALA A 132 -26.56 -30.43 -33.05
C ALA A 132 -27.82 -30.39 -32.18
N GLY A 133 -27.92 -31.32 -31.22
CA GLY A 133 -29.06 -31.43 -30.30
C GLY A 133 -29.31 -30.16 -29.46
N HIS A 134 -28.30 -29.32 -29.27
CA HIS A 134 -28.38 -28.06 -28.50
C HIS A 134 -29.27 -26.98 -29.15
N TYR A 135 -29.73 -27.17 -30.39
CA TYR A 135 -30.66 -26.25 -31.07
C TYR A 135 -32.15 -26.55 -30.80
N ARG A 136 -32.43 -27.55 -29.97
CA ARG A 136 -33.80 -28.00 -29.62
C ARG A 136 -34.22 -27.63 -28.19
N LEU A 137 -33.61 -26.59 -27.61
CA LEU A 137 -33.91 -26.14 -26.26
C LEU A 137 -35.04 -25.12 -26.24
N HIS A 138 -35.87 -25.21 -25.19
CA HIS A 138 -36.79 -24.15 -24.81
C HIS A 138 -36.07 -23.16 -23.92
N GLU A 139 -36.30 -21.87 -24.14
CA GLU A 139 -35.63 -20.82 -23.38
C GLU A 139 -36.65 -19.80 -22.88
N ALA A 140 -36.31 -19.10 -21.81
CA ALA A 140 -37.07 -17.97 -21.32
C ALA A 140 -36.25 -16.68 -21.47
N LEU A 141 -36.91 -15.64 -21.94
CA LEU A 141 -36.34 -14.30 -22.12
C LEU A 141 -37.27 -13.29 -21.47
N VAL A 142 -36.70 -12.24 -20.89
CA VAL A 142 -37.42 -11.07 -20.37
C VAL A 142 -36.99 -9.89 -21.21
N GLU A 143 -37.93 -9.29 -21.94
CA GLU A 143 -37.73 -8.00 -22.63
C GLU A 143 -38.31 -6.89 -21.75
N PHE A 144 -37.56 -5.81 -21.54
CA PHE A 144 -38.02 -4.64 -20.79
C PHE A 144 -37.42 -3.36 -21.36
N GLU A 145 -38.09 -2.24 -21.09
CA GLU A 145 -37.56 -0.91 -21.36
C GLU A 145 -36.52 -0.57 -20.30
N ASP A 146 -35.30 -0.27 -20.76
CA ASP A 146 -34.14 0.09 -19.96
C ASP A 146 -33.67 1.46 -20.45
N THR A 147 -34.37 2.51 -20.03
CA THR A 147 -34.12 3.88 -20.46
C THR A 147 -32.67 4.24 -20.22
N HIS A 148 -31.96 4.68 -21.27
CA HIS A 148 -30.52 4.96 -21.23
C HIS A 148 -29.64 3.77 -20.82
N GLN A 149 -30.18 2.56 -20.85
CA GLN A 149 -29.48 1.30 -20.60
C GLN A 149 -28.84 1.20 -19.21
N GLU A 150 -29.45 1.84 -18.20
CA GLU A 150 -28.92 1.93 -16.84
C GLU A 150 -28.68 0.55 -16.21
N CYS A 151 -29.62 -0.38 -16.38
CA CYS A 151 -29.48 -1.74 -15.85
C CYS A 151 -28.37 -2.51 -16.57
N ALA A 152 -28.33 -2.42 -17.91
CA ALA A 152 -27.30 -3.08 -18.71
C ALA A 152 -25.89 -2.56 -18.40
N ILE A 153 -25.73 -1.25 -18.19
CA ILE A 153 -24.47 -0.63 -17.78
C ILE A 153 -24.04 -1.15 -16.42
N ARG A 154 -24.92 -1.08 -15.40
CA ARG A 154 -24.59 -1.58 -14.04
C ARG A 154 -24.23 -3.06 -14.02
N LEU A 155 -24.95 -3.89 -14.78
CA LEU A 155 -24.63 -5.31 -14.89
C LEU A 155 -23.27 -5.53 -15.56
N THR A 156 -22.97 -4.76 -16.61
CA THR A 156 -21.68 -4.82 -17.30
C THR A 156 -20.54 -4.39 -16.38
N ASP A 157 -20.71 -3.31 -15.63
CA ASP A 157 -19.70 -2.82 -14.69
C ASP A 157 -19.48 -3.82 -13.55
N GLU A 158 -20.55 -4.48 -13.07
CA GLU A 158 -20.41 -5.55 -12.10
C GLU A 158 -19.66 -6.76 -12.66
N LEU A 159 -19.97 -7.20 -13.88
CA LEU A 159 -19.24 -8.29 -14.55
C LEU A 159 -17.77 -7.96 -14.81
N LEU A 160 -17.41 -6.68 -14.89
CA LEU A 160 -16.03 -6.22 -15.13
C LEU A 160 -15.39 -5.61 -13.87
N SER A 161 -16.00 -5.82 -12.69
CA SER A 161 -15.49 -5.29 -11.42
C SER A 161 -14.35 -6.12 -10.84
N ASP A 162 -14.18 -7.36 -11.30
CA ASP A 162 -13.10 -8.24 -10.86
C ASP A 162 -12.13 -8.55 -12.02
N PRO A 163 -10.95 -7.89 -12.07
CA PRO A 163 -10.01 -8.04 -13.17
C PRO A 163 -9.39 -9.44 -13.29
N ALA A 164 -9.48 -10.31 -12.26
CA ALA A 164 -9.01 -11.71 -12.35
C ALA A 164 -9.80 -12.51 -13.39
N PHE A 165 -11.09 -12.22 -13.52
CA PHE A 165 -11.99 -13.08 -14.27
C PHE A 165 -12.22 -12.63 -15.71
N PHE A 166 -11.57 -11.56 -16.17
CA PHE A 166 -11.71 -11.14 -17.56
C PHE A 166 -10.41 -10.64 -18.21
N LEU A 167 -10.37 -10.77 -19.53
CA LEU A 167 -9.34 -10.23 -20.40
C LEU A 167 -9.99 -9.26 -21.39
N LYS A 168 -9.61 -7.98 -21.35
CA LYS A 168 -9.98 -7.00 -22.38
C LYS A 168 -9.11 -7.20 -23.61
N LEU A 169 -9.73 -7.44 -24.76
CA LEU A 169 -9.01 -7.63 -26.02
C LEU A 169 -8.58 -6.27 -26.61
N SER A 170 -7.32 -6.16 -26.98
CA SER A 170 -6.78 -5.01 -27.71
C SER A 170 -6.56 -5.36 -29.17
N LYS A 171 -6.97 -4.47 -30.08
CA LYS A 171 -6.75 -4.62 -31.52
C LYS A 171 -5.26 -4.62 -31.91
N ASP A 172 -4.44 -3.98 -31.07
CA ASP A 172 -3.01 -3.82 -31.29
C ASP A 172 -2.20 -5.01 -30.75
N GLU A 173 -2.79 -5.83 -29.88
CA GLU A 173 -2.15 -7.02 -29.30
C GLU A 173 -2.28 -8.21 -30.26
N LYS A 174 -1.40 -8.26 -31.27
CA LYS A 174 -1.38 -9.34 -32.27
C LYS A 174 -0.32 -10.42 -32.00
N ASP A 175 0.56 -10.19 -31.03
CA ASP A 175 1.59 -11.15 -30.68
C ASP A 175 0.97 -12.35 -29.95
N LYS A 176 1.08 -13.54 -30.56
CA LYS A 176 0.55 -14.78 -29.98
C LYS A 176 1.13 -15.06 -28.60
N LYS A 177 2.41 -14.75 -28.35
CA LYS A 177 3.04 -14.97 -27.04
C LYS A 177 2.49 -14.02 -25.97
N SER A 178 2.15 -12.79 -26.32
CA SER A 178 1.47 -11.86 -25.42
C SER A 178 0.09 -12.38 -25.05
N ILE A 179 -0.70 -12.79 -26.05
CA ILE A 179 -2.03 -13.37 -25.84
C ILE A 179 -1.95 -14.65 -24.99
N GLU A 180 -1.00 -15.54 -25.27
CA GLU A 180 -0.75 -16.75 -24.47
C GLU A 180 -0.47 -16.42 -23.01
N ARG A 181 0.36 -15.40 -22.73
CA ARG A 181 0.61 -14.93 -21.37
C ARG A 181 -0.65 -14.39 -20.70
N SER A 182 -1.45 -13.59 -21.41
CA SER A 182 -2.69 -13.01 -20.90
C SER A 182 -3.75 -14.09 -20.62
N VAL A 183 -3.90 -15.07 -21.51
CA VAL A 183 -4.77 -16.24 -21.30
C VAL A 183 -4.24 -17.13 -20.17
N GLY A 184 -2.93 -17.30 -20.05
CA GLY A 184 -2.29 -18.02 -18.95
C GLY A 184 -2.64 -17.39 -17.59
N ARG A 185 -2.58 -16.07 -17.48
CA ARG A 185 -3.04 -15.34 -16.28
C ARG A 185 -4.52 -15.56 -16.01
N LEU A 186 -5.38 -15.40 -17.03
CA LEU A 186 -6.82 -15.62 -16.89
C LEU A 186 -7.17 -17.04 -16.40
N ARG A 187 -6.44 -18.08 -16.86
CA ARG A 187 -6.61 -19.46 -16.38
C ARG A 187 -6.14 -19.62 -14.94
N TRP A 188 -5.00 -19.03 -14.63
CA TRP A 188 -4.40 -19.06 -13.30
C TRP A 188 -5.34 -18.40 -12.28
N ASP A 189 -5.87 -17.22 -12.58
CA ASP A 189 -6.78 -16.46 -11.72
C ASP A 189 -8.17 -17.10 -11.57
N HIS A 190 -8.65 -17.82 -12.60
CA HIS A 190 -9.90 -18.59 -12.53
C HIS A 190 -9.85 -19.74 -11.51
N ASN A 191 -8.66 -20.19 -11.10
CA ASN A 191 -8.50 -21.36 -10.24
C ASN A 191 -9.08 -21.09 -8.83
N LEU A 192 -10.06 -21.91 -8.43
CA LEU A 192 -10.68 -21.84 -7.10
C LEU A 192 -9.67 -21.93 -5.95
N GLN A 193 -8.60 -22.71 -6.12
CA GLN A 193 -7.56 -22.87 -5.10
C GLN A 193 -6.85 -21.54 -4.84
N ARG A 194 -6.54 -20.78 -5.90
CA ARG A 194 -5.96 -19.43 -5.79
C ARG A 194 -6.92 -18.43 -5.14
N SER A 195 -8.21 -18.51 -5.47
CA SER A 195 -9.22 -17.70 -4.76
C SER A 195 -9.25 -18.00 -3.25
N LYS A 196 -9.02 -19.24 -2.82
CA LYS A 196 -8.87 -19.58 -1.40
C LYS A 196 -7.58 -19.02 -0.80
N GLU A 197 -6.46 -19.17 -1.51
CA GLU A 197 -5.16 -18.65 -1.09
C GLU A 197 -5.19 -17.13 -0.91
N HIS A 198 -5.82 -16.39 -1.83
CA HIS A 198 -6.00 -14.95 -1.71
C HIS A 198 -6.89 -14.55 -0.52
N ARG A 199 -7.93 -15.36 -0.21
CA ARG A 199 -8.72 -15.15 1.00
C ARG A 199 -7.90 -15.40 2.27
N GLU A 200 -7.13 -16.48 2.29
CA GLU A 200 -6.25 -16.79 3.42
C GLU A 200 -5.19 -15.69 3.61
N LEU A 201 -4.58 -15.21 2.53
CA LEU A 201 -3.62 -14.10 2.54
C LEU A 201 -4.24 -12.81 3.07
N ALA A 202 -5.45 -12.45 2.59
CA ALA A 202 -6.17 -11.28 3.07
C ALA A 202 -6.41 -11.35 4.60
N GLU A 203 -6.85 -12.49 5.12
CA GLU A 203 -7.01 -12.65 6.57
C GLU A 203 -5.68 -12.66 7.33
N LYS A 204 -4.60 -13.21 6.76
CA LYS A 204 -3.24 -13.08 7.34
C LYS A 204 -2.81 -11.62 7.44
N ILE A 205 -2.98 -10.84 6.37
CA ILE A 205 -2.65 -9.40 6.34
C ILE A 205 -3.45 -8.65 7.40
N LYS A 206 -4.77 -8.83 7.42
CA LYS A 206 -5.66 -8.19 8.39
C LYS A 206 -5.30 -8.53 9.83
N ASN A 207 -4.96 -9.80 10.09
CA ASN A 207 -4.55 -10.24 11.42
C ASN A 207 -3.20 -9.60 11.79
N HIS A 208 -2.19 -9.67 10.91
CA HIS A 208 -0.89 -9.02 11.11
C HIS A 208 -1.05 -7.55 11.45
N VAL A 209 -1.72 -6.76 10.61
CA VAL A 209 -1.96 -5.33 10.84
C VAL A 209 -2.66 -5.06 12.18
N LYS A 210 -3.60 -5.91 12.60
CA LYS A 210 -4.34 -5.74 13.86
C LYS A 210 -3.54 -6.12 15.10
N THR A 211 -2.62 -7.07 14.98
CA THR A 211 -1.83 -7.58 16.11
C THR A 211 -0.41 -7.04 16.14
N SER A 212 0.04 -6.38 15.08
CA SER A 212 1.35 -5.72 15.03
C SER A 212 1.44 -4.69 16.14
N GLU A 213 2.44 -4.87 16.99
CA GLU A 213 2.81 -3.91 18.01
C GLU A 213 3.63 -2.77 17.39
N ALA A 214 4.10 -1.85 18.23
CA ALA A 214 5.09 -0.86 17.81
C ALA A 214 6.33 -1.56 17.22
N LEU A 215 6.91 -0.98 16.16
CA LEU A 215 8.12 -1.50 15.54
C LEU A 215 9.27 -1.57 16.55
N ILE A 216 9.36 -0.56 17.40
CA ILE A 216 10.35 -0.43 18.47
C ILE A 216 9.66 0.03 19.75
N SER A 217 10.00 -0.59 20.88
CA SER A 217 9.46 -0.24 22.20
C SER A 217 10.35 0.73 22.98
N GLU A 218 11.68 0.54 22.90
CA GLU A 218 12.69 1.38 23.55
C GLU A 218 13.93 1.45 22.66
N ILE A 219 14.55 2.62 22.57
CA ILE A 219 15.82 2.83 21.88
C ILE A 219 16.87 3.18 22.91
N LYS A 220 18.07 2.60 22.78
CA LYS A 220 19.25 2.99 23.55
C LYS A 220 20.37 3.38 22.61
N LEU A 221 20.55 4.68 22.42
CA LEU A 221 21.58 5.19 21.53
C LEU A 221 22.94 5.19 22.26
N PRO A 222 23.98 4.55 21.72
CA PRO A 222 25.29 4.52 22.35
C PRO A 222 25.99 5.87 22.20
N VAL A 223 26.03 6.66 23.28
CA VAL A 223 26.74 7.95 23.26
C VAL A 223 28.26 7.73 23.22
N LEU A 224 28.92 8.38 22.27
CA LEU A 224 30.36 8.31 22.00
C LEU A 224 31.02 9.70 21.98
N LEU A 225 30.55 10.64 22.82
CA LEU A 225 31.05 12.02 22.85
C LEU A 225 32.59 12.07 22.90
N GLN A 226 33.20 12.64 21.85
CA GLN A 226 34.66 12.76 21.74
C GLN A 226 35.18 14.14 22.18
N ASP A 227 34.40 15.21 21.95
CA ASP A 227 34.81 16.58 22.27
C ASP A 227 33.67 17.37 22.93
N THR A 228 33.85 17.67 24.21
CA THR A 228 32.91 18.46 25.00
C THR A 228 32.84 19.92 24.53
N GLU A 229 33.93 20.51 24.03
CA GLU A 229 33.91 21.87 23.47
C GLU A 229 33.05 21.95 22.20
N ALA A 230 33.12 20.90 21.36
CA ALA A 230 32.27 20.78 20.19
C ALA A 230 30.80 20.72 20.57
N LEU A 231 30.42 19.91 21.56
CA LEU A 231 29.03 19.79 22.04
C LEU A 231 28.43 21.15 22.42
N PHE A 232 29.12 21.92 23.26
CA PHE A 232 28.65 23.24 23.68
C PHE A 232 28.60 24.25 22.53
N THR A 233 29.60 24.24 21.65
CA THR A 233 29.64 25.12 20.49
C THR A 233 28.47 24.86 19.55
N THR A 234 28.16 23.59 19.30
CA THR A 234 27.04 23.17 18.45
C THR A 234 25.70 23.55 19.07
N LEU A 235 25.48 23.26 20.35
CA LEU A 235 24.24 23.64 21.05
C LEU A 235 24.01 25.15 21.04
N LYS A 236 25.05 25.95 21.30
CA LYS A 236 24.97 27.41 21.21
C LYS A 236 24.59 27.88 19.81
N ASN A 237 25.23 27.33 18.78
CA ASN A 237 24.90 27.65 17.39
C ASN A 237 23.46 27.23 17.02
N MET A 238 22.97 26.09 17.54
CA MET A 238 21.59 25.66 17.37
C MET A 238 20.62 26.68 17.94
N TYR A 239 20.83 27.14 19.18
CA TYR A 239 19.96 28.11 19.84
C TYR A 239 19.91 29.45 19.09
N GLU A 240 21.06 29.95 18.64
CA GLU A 240 21.15 31.26 17.98
C GLU A 240 20.59 31.26 16.54
N LYS A 241 20.69 30.13 15.83
CA LYS A 241 20.43 30.08 14.38
C LYS A 241 19.28 29.15 13.97
N ARG A 242 18.87 28.21 14.83
CA ARG A 242 17.82 27.21 14.60
C ARG A 242 17.86 26.59 13.20
N SER A 243 19.03 26.06 12.83
CA SER A 243 19.25 25.43 11.52
C SER A 243 19.40 23.92 11.65
N SER A 244 18.80 23.19 10.71
CA SER A 244 18.90 21.74 10.56
C SER A 244 20.34 21.23 10.45
N SER A 245 21.24 22.03 9.86
CA SER A 245 22.66 21.70 9.76
C SER A 245 23.34 21.49 11.11
N TYR A 246 22.91 22.22 12.15
CA TYR A 246 23.50 22.11 13.48
C TYR A 246 22.94 20.93 14.28
N LEU A 247 21.73 20.46 13.95
CA LEU A 247 21.24 19.19 14.49
C LEU A 247 22.07 18.01 13.98
N LEU A 248 22.43 18.01 12.69
CA LEU A 248 23.32 16.99 12.12
C LEU A 248 24.70 17.02 12.80
N GLU A 249 25.25 18.22 13.01
CA GLU A 249 26.50 18.40 13.75
C GLU A 249 26.38 17.89 15.20
N LEU A 250 25.24 18.11 15.86
CA LEU A 250 25.00 17.65 17.23
C LEU A 250 24.97 16.12 17.32
N LEU A 251 24.30 15.47 16.38
CA LEU A 251 24.25 14.01 16.30
C LEU A 251 25.63 13.42 16.00
N GLU A 252 26.41 14.03 15.10
CA GLU A 252 27.79 13.63 14.82
C GLU A 252 28.67 13.76 16.07
N VAL A 253 28.54 14.86 16.82
CA VAL A 253 29.29 15.08 18.06
C VAL A 253 28.91 14.05 19.14
N LEU A 254 27.63 13.72 19.29
CA LEU A 254 27.15 12.79 20.32
C LEU A 254 27.44 11.33 19.99
N TYR A 255 27.36 10.93 18.73
CA TYR A 255 27.37 9.51 18.33
C TYR A 255 28.54 9.10 17.44
N SER A 256 29.31 10.03 16.87
CA SER A 256 30.44 9.79 15.93
C SER A 256 30.11 9.07 14.61
N HIS A 257 28.98 8.36 14.53
CA HIS A 257 28.48 7.59 13.39
C HIS A 257 26.95 7.50 13.49
N ASP A 258 26.30 6.86 12.50
CA ASP A 258 24.85 6.64 12.50
C ASP A 258 24.38 5.88 13.77
N PRO A 259 23.66 6.56 14.69
CA PRO A 259 23.19 5.94 15.92
C PRO A 259 22.00 5.01 15.69
N PHE A 260 21.34 5.06 14.53
CA PHE A 260 20.13 4.29 14.21
C PHE A 260 20.44 2.86 13.76
N SER A 261 21.68 2.57 13.36
CA SER A 261 22.15 1.19 13.23
C SER A 261 21.91 0.35 14.49
N ALA A 262 21.93 0.96 15.67
CA ALA A 262 21.61 0.30 16.95
C ALA A 262 20.11 0.04 17.16
N VAL A 263 19.25 0.72 16.41
CA VAL A 263 17.78 0.60 16.48
C VAL A 263 17.28 -0.63 15.73
N PHE A 264 17.95 -1.02 14.65
CA PHE A 264 17.59 -2.21 13.88
C PHE A 264 18.12 -3.49 14.52
N THR A 265 17.45 -3.90 15.60
CA THR A 265 17.66 -5.21 16.22
C THR A 265 17.14 -6.33 15.31
N ASN A 266 17.50 -7.58 15.62
CA ASN A 266 16.95 -8.75 14.92
C ASN A 266 15.42 -8.78 14.95
N GLU A 267 14.80 -8.33 16.06
CA GLU A 267 13.34 -8.30 16.23
C GLU A 267 12.68 -7.24 15.32
N THR A 268 13.32 -6.08 15.20
CA THR A 268 12.90 -5.01 14.28
C THR A 268 12.96 -5.48 12.82
N TYR A 269 14.06 -6.14 12.43
CA TYR A 269 14.19 -6.72 11.10
C TYR A 269 13.17 -7.83 10.85
N GLU A 270 12.92 -8.71 11.81
CA GLU A 270 11.93 -9.79 11.69
C GLU A 270 10.52 -9.22 11.47
N THR A 271 10.15 -8.19 12.22
CA THR A 271 8.85 -7.52 12.10
C THR A 271 8.66 -6.89 10.72
N LEU A 272 9.68 -6.19 10.22
CA LEU A 272 9.69 -5.61 8.88
C LEU A 272 9.65 -6.70 7.80
N PHE A 273 10.44 -7.76 7.96
CA PHE A 273 10.48 -8.88 7.02
C PHE A 273 9.14 -9.60 6.92
N ILE A 274 8.43 -9.86 8.02
CA ILE A 274 7.08 -10.45 7.99
C ILE A 274 6.13 -9.54 7.22
N THR A 275 6.22 -8.23 7.44
CA THR A 275 5.39 -7.22 6.78
C THR A 275 5.65 -7.21 5.26
N GLU A 276 6.92 -7.25 4.84
CA GLU A 276 7.32 -7.32 3.43
C GLU A 276 6.97 -8.65 2.78
N ALA A 277 7.16 -9.77 3.47
CA ALA A 277 6.80 -11.09 2.96
C ALA A 277 5.29 -11.18 2.63
N LEU A 278 4.44 -10.64 3.49
CA LEU A 278 2.99 -10.58 3.24
C LEU A 278 2.66 -9.70 2.03
N ALA A 279 3.32 -8.55 1.89
CA ALA A 279 3.16 -7.67 0.73
C ALA A 279 3.58 -8.37 -0.58
N SER A 280 4.72 -9.05 -0.56
CA SER A 280 5.30 -9.76 -1.71
C SER A 280 4.48 -10.98 -2.15
N GLU A 281 3.63 -11.53 -1.28
CA GLU A 281 2.65 -12.57 -1.65
C GLU A 281 1.42 -12.02 -2.39
N VAL A 282 1.15 -10.70 -2.34
CA VAL A 282 0.00 -10.09 -3.03
C VAL A 282 0.34 -9.85 -4.50
N ASP A 283 -0.50 -10.34 -5.42
CA ASP A 283 -0.32 -9.98 -6.83
C ASP A 283 -0.47 -8.46 -7.02
N SER A 284 0.37 -7.87 -7.86
CA SER A 284 0.36 -6.42 -8.12
C SER A 284 -0.98 -5.87 -8.64
N ALA A 285 -1.86 -6.72 -9.17
CA ALA A 285 -3.21 -6.33 -9.57
C ALA A 285 -4.15 -6.04 -8.38
N TYR A 286 -3.82 -6.52 -7.18
CA TYR A 286 -4.61 -6.38 -5.94
C TYR A 286 -3.84 -5.63 -4.84
N PHE A 287 -2.84 -4.84 -5.23
CA PHE A 287 -2.12 -3.99 -4.31
C PHE A 287 -1.93 -2.60 -4.93
N SER A 288 -2.99 -1.80 -4.86
CA SER A 288 -3.01 -0.45 -5.44
C SER A 288 -1.90 0.47 -4.90
N GLU A 289 -1.52 0.31 -3.64
CA GLU A 289 -0.50 1.12 -2.95
C GLU A 289 0.89 0.45 -2.90
N LEU A 290 1.18 -0.53 -3.77
CA LEU A 290 2.45 -1.28 -3.74
C LEU A 290 3.67 -0.36 -3.86
N GLU A 291 3.65 0.64 -4.76
CA GLU A 291 4.77 1.57 -4.92
C GLU A 291 4.99 2.41 -3.65
N SER A 292 3.92 2.92 -3.05
CA SER A 292 3.95 3.66 -1.78
C SER A 292 4.47 2.79 -0.63
N PHE A 293 4.02 1.53 -0.56
CA PHE A 293 4.47 0.56 0.43
C PHE A 293 5.97 0.29 0.29
N THR A 294 6.45 -0.02 -0.92
CA THR A 294 7.86 -0.32 -1.16
C THR A 294 8.76 0.87 -0.84
N ALA A 295 8.38 2.08 -1.29
CA ALA A 295 9.14 3.29 -1.01
C ALA A 295 9.24 3.56 0.50
N LEU A 296 8.16 3.35 1.25
CA LEU A 296 8.16 3.53 2.70
C LEU A 296 8.93 2.43 3.43
N TYR A 297 8.85 1.19 2.96
CA TYR A 297 9.65 0.08 3.49
C TYR A 297 11.14 0.34 3.32
N GLU A 298 11.57 0.73 2.12
CA GLU A 298 12.95 1.14 1.84
C GLU A 298 13.35 2.34 2.69
N HIS A 299 12.51 3.37 2.81
CA HIS A 299 12.75 4.54 3.67
C HIS A 299 12.96 4.17 5.13
N ILE A 300 12.20 3.21 5.67
CA ILE A 300 12.40 2.72 7.03
C ILE A 300 13.76 2.00 7.12
N LEU A 301 14.12 1.13 6.18
CA LEU A 301 15.42 0.45 6.20
C LEU A 301 16.61 1.40 6.00
N GLU A 302 16.41 2.47 5.22
CA GLU A 302 17.36 3.55 4.95
C GLU A 302 17.27 4.67 6.01
N ALA A 303 16.48 4.51 7.07
CA ALA A 303 16.36 5.49 8.16
C ALA A 303 17.71 6.03 8.70
N PRO A 304 18.83 5.27 8.72
CA PRO A 304 20.19 5.79 8.93
C PRO A 304 20.58 7.07 8.17
N ASP A 305 20.10 7.28 6.94
CA ASP A 305 20.45 8.43 6.08
C ASP A 305 19.43 9.59 6.15
N SER A 306 18.29 9.39 6.84
CA SER A 306 17.11 10.27 6.80
C SER A 306 17.06 11.36 7.88
N LEU A 307 18.16 11.61 8.59
CA LEU A 307 18.30 12.63 9.65
C LEU A 307 17.95 14.07 9.22
N LEU A 308 17.85 14.33 7.92
CA LEU A 308 17.28 15.54 7.35
C LEU A 308 15.79 15.73 7.69
N GLU A 309 15.03 14.67 7.97
CA GLU A 309 13.61 14.76 8.31
C GLU A 309 13.38 15.06 9.79
N PHE A 310 14.23 14.53 10.68
CA PHE A 310 14.30 14.92 12.10
C PHE A 310 14.51 16.43 12.25
N SER A 311 15.35 16.98 11.38
CA SER A 311 15.71 18.40 11.37
C SER A 311 14.61 19.34 10.92
N LYS A 312 13.48 18.82 10.44
CA LYS A 312 12.30 19.60 10.05
C LYS A 312 11.28 19.75 11.18
N ASN A 313 11.46 19.05 12.30
CA ASN A 313 10.51 19.11 13.40
C ASN A 313 10.86 20.21 14.40
N GLU A 314 10.06 21.27 14.41
CA GLU A 314 10.23 22.42 15.31
C GLU A 314 10.14 22.02 16.79
N SER A 315 9.38 20.98 17.15
CA SER A 315 9.24 20.57 18.56
C SER A 315 10.54 20.03 19.15
N LEU A 316 11.38 19.39 18.32
CA LEU A 316 12.69 18.90 18.75
C LEU A 316 13.64 20.07 19.05
N PHE A 317 13.58 21.14 18.26
CA PHE A 317 14.36 22.36 18.53
C PHE A 317 13.91 23.03 19.82
N ASP A 318 12.60 23.13 20.06
CA ASP A 318 12.09 23.72 21.30
C ASP A 318 12.48 22.88 22.54
N ASP A 319 12.47 21.54 22.44
CA ASP A 319 12.95 20.65 23.51
C ASP A 319 14.46 20.82 23.78
N ILE A 320 15.27 20.96 22.72
CA ILE A 320 16.72 21.23 22.84
C ILE A 320 16.96 22.62 23.44
N ASP A 321 16.22 23.64 23.02
CA ASP A 321 16.32 25.00 23.57
C ASP A 321 15.97 25.02 25.06
N ALA A 322 14.95 24.27 25.48
CA ALA A 322 14.61 24.11 26.89
C ALA A 322 15.72 23.43 27.71
N ILE A 323 16.46 22.47 27.11
CA ILE A 323 17.65 21.88 27.73
C ILE A 323 18.77 22.93 27.82
N ILE A 324 19.03 23.67 26.74
CA ILE A 324 20.04 24.73 26.70
C ILE A 324 19.78 25.80 27.78
N ASP A 325 18.53 26.22 27.93
CA ASP A 325 18.10 27.19 28.94
C ASP A 325 18.26 26.62 30.36
N ARG A 326 17.90 25.36 30.58
CA ARG A 326 18.03 24.67 31.87
C ARG A 326 19.48 24.64 32.36
N TYR A 327 20.40 24.33 31.47
CA TYR A 327 21.84 24.26 31.78
C TYR A 327 22.57 25.60 31.55
N ARG A 328 21.88 26.68 31.17
CA ARG A 328 22.46 28.03 30.98
C ARG A 328 23.66 28.05 30.02
N LEU A 329 23.56 27.34 28.89
CA LEU A 329 24.71 27.09 27.99
C LEU A 329 25.11 28.27 27.10
N LEU A 330 24.31 29.34 27.05
CA LEU A 330 24.54 30.52 26.20
C LEU A 330 25.65 31.43 26.73
N THR A 331 25.93 31.31 28.03
CA THR A 331 26.94 32.03 28.79
C THR A 331 27.93 30.99 29.34
N PRO A 332 28.93 30.54 28.56
CA PRO A 332 29.87 29.49 28.99
C PRO A 332 30.50 29.76 30.36
N ASP A 333 30.71 31.02 30.72
CA ASP A 333 31.21 31.41 32.04
C ASP A 333 30.21 31.09 33.17
N GLU A 334 28.91 31.23 32.96
CA GLU A 334 27.87 30.88 33.96
C GLU A 334 27.75 29.36 34.13
N TYR A 335 27.76 28.59 33.04
CA TYR A 335 27.78 27.13 33.11
C TYR A 335 29.04 26.58 33.79
N ILE A 336 30.22 27.13 33.47
CA ILE A 336 31.48 26.77 34.14
C ILE A 336 31.42 27.12 35.64
N ASN A 337 30.86 28.27 35.99
CA ASN A 337 30.72 28.68 37.40
C ASN A 337 29.75 27.78 38.20
N GLU A 338 28.66 27.33 37.58
CA GLU A 338 27.71 26.40 38.21
C GLU A 338 28.30 25.00 38.37
N LEU A 339 28.93 24.45 37.33
CA LEU A 339 29.64 23.16 37.43
C LEU A 339 30.75 23.19 38.49
N GLU A 340 31.52 24.27 38.55
CA GLU A 340 32.54 24.44 39.59
C GLU A 340 31.91 24.46 40.97
N HIS A 341 30.73 25.10 41.13
CA HIS A 341 30.05 25.14 42.42
C HIS A 341 29.49 23.78 42.82
N ASP A 342 28.85 23.04 41.91
CA ASP A 342 28.27 21.72 42.16
C ASP A 342 29.34 20.68 42.48
N ASP A 343 30.44 20.67 41.74
CA ASP A 343 31.56 19.79 42.02
C ASP A 343 32.24 20.12 43.36
N ILE A 344 32.37 21.41 43.71
CA ILE A 344 32.90 21.85 45.02
C ILE A 344 31.96 21.35 46.12
N ASN A 345 30.65 21.51 45.95
CA ASN A 345 29.65 21.05 46.91
C ASN A 345 29.71 19.51 47.06
N ALA A 346 29.81 18.75 45.96
CA ALA A 346 29.95 17.30 46.01
C ALA A 346 31.26 16.84 46.68
N GLU A 347 32.38 17.51 46.41
CA GLU A 347 33.66 17.24 47.08
C GLU A 347 33.63 17.64 48.58
N MET A 348 32.83 18.64 48.95
CA MET A 348 32.58 19.01 50.36
C MET A 348 31.66 18.03 51.08
N GLU A 349 30.65 17.48 50.38
CA GLU A 349 29.73 16.46 50.91
C GLU A 349 30.41 15.09 51.08
N SER A 350 31.43 14.77 50.27
CA SER A 350 32.23 13.55 50.39
C SER A 350 33.72 13.80 50.12
N PRO A 351 34.45 14.41 51.08
CA PRO A 351 35.85 14.79 50.87
C PRO A 351 36.79 13.59 50.76
N ASP A 352 37.71 13.63 49.80
CA ASP A 352 38.83 12.69 49.74
C ASP A 352 39.89 13.08 50.79
N TYR A 353 39.84 12.40 51.94
CA TYR A 353 40.74 12.60 53.08
C TYR A 353 42.16 12.07 52.86
N SER A 354 42.43 11.39 51.74
CA SER A 354 43.79 10.92 51.41
C SER A 354 44.72 12.05 50.96
N ARG A 355 44.18 13.26 50.75
CA ARG A 355 44.91 14.40 50.20
C ARG A 355 45.22 15.46 51.28
N ASP A 356 46.46 15.91 51.30
CA ASP A 356 47.00 16.82 52.33
C ASP A 356 46.26 18.16 52.45
N TYR A 357 45.70 18.69 51.36
CA TYR A 357 44.99 19.98 51.39
C TYR A 357 43.64 19.88 52.09
N THR A 358 42.96 18.72 52.04
CA THR A 358 41.68 18.48 52.72
C THR A 358 41.88 18.54 54.24
N MET A 359 43.03 18.11 54.75
CA MET A 359 43.37 18.25 56.18
C MET A 359 43.68 19.69 56.61
N LEU A 360 44.14 20.53 55.68
CA LEU A 360 44.50 21.94 55.94
C LEU A 360 43.33 22.92 55.72
N ALA A 361 42.19 22.44 55.23
CA ALA A 361 41.05 23.25 54.78
C ALA A 361 39.93 23.42 55.81
N ARG A 362 40.12 22.91 57.05
CA ARG A 362 39.12 22.97 58.12
C ARG A 362 39.26 24.24 58.96
N ASP A 363 38.14 24.90 59.22
CA ASP A 363 38.06 25.90 60.28
C ASP A 363 38.06 25.24 61.67
N ASN A 364 38.08 26.06 62.72
CA ASN A 364 38.10 25.59 64.11
C ASN A 364 36.83 24.81 64.51
N ASP A 365 35.76 24.88 63.70
CA ASP A 365 34.49 24.18 63.91
C ASP A 365 34.36 22.93 63.02
N GLY A 366 35.37 22.64 62.19
CA GLY A 366 35.45 21.47 61.34
C GLY A 366 34.78 21.60 59.97
N ASN A 367 34.30 22.80 59.60
CA ASN A 367 33.74 23.07 58.29
C ASN A 367 34.85 23.31 57.26
N PHE A 368 34.59 22.95 56.02
CA PHE A 368 35.48 23.24 54.91
C PHE A 368 35.16 24.61 54.31
N HIS A 369 36.20 25.39 53.96
CA HIS A 369 36.03 26.63 53.21
C HIS A 369 36.05 26.36 51.69
N ASP A 370 35.01 26.77 50.97
CA ASP A 370 34.92 26.77 49.49
C ASP A 370 36.19 27.35 48.83
N SER A 371 36.79 28.38 49.45
CA SER A 371 37.97 29.07 48.92
C SER A 371 39.17 28.14 48.73
N VAL A 372 39.29 27.06 49.51
CA VAL A 372 40.40 26.11 49.40
C VAL A 372 40.24 25.25 48.15
N PHE A 373 39.02 24.77 47.89
CA PHE A 373 38.70 24.01 46.68
C PHE A 373 38.77 24.90 45.42
N ARG A 374 38.33 26.16 45.50
CA ARG A 374 38.48 27.16 44.42
C ARG A 374 39.94 27.42 44.07
N SER A 375 40.80 27.65 45.07
CA SER A 375 42.23 27.96 44.86
C SER A 375 43.04 26.87 44.15
N LYS A 376 42.60 25.60 44.22
CA LYS A 376 43.21 24.47 43.52
C LYS A 376 42.75 24.38 42.07
N ARG A 377 41.48 24.71 41.80
CA ARG A 377 40.89 24.76 40.45
C ARG A 377 41.31 26.02 39.68
N ASP A 378 41.77 27.06 40.39
CA ASP A 378 42.39 28.26 39.82
C ASP A 378 43.76 28.04 39.15
N LYS A 379 44.26 26.79 39.04
CA LYS A 379 45.46 26.49 38.26
C LYS A 379 45.18 26.49 36.74
N GLU A 380 45.58 27.59 36.10
CA GLU A 380 46.06 27.75 34.71
C GLU A 380 45.16 27.35 33.52
N LEU A 381 43.92 26.90 33.71
CA LEU A 381 43.02 26.65 32.59
C LEU A 381 42.14 27.88 32.31
N GLY A 382 42.29 28.46 31.11
CA GLY A 382 41.32 29.45 30.61
C GLY A 382 39.93 28.83 30.40
N PRO A 383 38.89 29.62 30.10
CA PRO A 383 37.50 29.14 29.96
C PRO A 383 37.35 27.90 29.07
N ARG A 384 38.07 27.85 27.94
CA ARG A 384 38.13 26.66 27.06
C ARG A 384 38.70 25.42 27.73
N GLY A 385 39.75 25.57 28.53
CA GLY A 385 40.37 24.46 29.25
C GLY A 385 39.46 23.91 30.35
N LYS A 386 38.71 24.78 31.03
CA LYS A 386 37.70 24.39 32.03
C LYS A 386 36.54 23.64 31.39
N LEU A 387 36.05 24.12 30.24
CA LEU A 387 34.98 23.47 29.48
C LEU A 387 35.39 22.06 28.99
N LYS A 388 36.62 21.89 28.50
CA LYS A 388 37.16 20.55 28.11
C LYS A 388 37.31 19.58 29.27
N ALA A 389 37.50 20.09 30.49
CA ALA A 389 37.61 19.29 31.70
C ALA A 389 36.24 19.01 32.36
N SER A 390 35.16 19.61 31.86
CA SER A 390 33.81 19.42 32.41
C SER A 390 33.24 18.03 32.11
N ASN A 391 32.34 17.55 32.96
CA ASN A 391 31.64 16.28 32.79
C ASN A 391 30.16 16.52 32.41
N PRO A 392 29.82 16.57 31.11
CA PRO A 392 28.47 16.91 30.65
C PRO A 392 27.47 15.74 30.77
N LYS A 393 27.65 14.79 31.69
CA LYS A 393 26.85 13.55 31.77
C LYS A 393 25.34 13.78 31.86
N HIS A 394 24.90 14.75 32.68
CA HIS A 394 23.48 15.07 32.85
C HIS A 394 22.90 15.74 31.60
N LEU A 395 23.64 16.67 30.99
CA LEU A 395 23.28 17.29 29.71
C LEU A 395 23.14 16.24 28.59
N ILE A 396 24.12 15.35 28.47
CA ILE A 396 24.09 14.24 27.50
C ILE A 396 22.86 13.37 27.74
N HIS A 397 22.57 13.02 28.99
CA HIS A 397 21.44 12.17 29.32
C HIS A 397 20.12 12.83 28.89
N ASP A 398 19.90 14.10 29.25
CA ASP A 398 18.69 14.84 28.88
C ASP A 398 18.54 14.96 27.35
N LEU A 399 19.64 15.20 26.62
CA LEU A 399 19.63 15.24 25.15
C LEU A 399 19.30 13.86 24.56
N ASN A 400 19.92 12.82 25.08
CA ASN A 400 19.76 11.46 24.58
C ASN A 400 18.34 10.92 24.82
N GLU A 401 17.72 11.22 25.98
CA GLU A 401 16.32 10.88 26.24
C GLU A 401 15.38 11.50 25.19
N ARG A 402 15.65 12.74 24.76
CA ARG A 402 14.86 13.41 23.71
C ARG A 402 15.07 12.78 22.35
N PHE A 403 16.30 12.48 21.98
CA PHE A 403 16.58 11.82 20.70
C PHE A 403 16.00 10.41 20.64
N GLU A 404 16.11 9.62 21.71
CA GLU A 404 15.55 8.28 21.82
C GLU A 404 14.02 8.29 21.70
N ALA A 405 13.35 9.19 22.43
CA ALA A 405 11.90 9.35 22.37
C ALA A 405 11.43 9.73 20.97
N TYR A 406 12.08 10.73 20.36
CA TYR A 406 11.73 11.21 19.03
C TYR A 406 11.97 10.14 17.95
N ALA A 407 13.10 9.46 18.00
CA ALA A 407 13.44 8.36 17.10
C ALA A 407 12.40 7.24 17.16
N CYS A 408 12.01 6.86 18.38
CA CYS A 408 11.02 5.82 18.63
C CYS A 408 9.65 6.23 18.07
N GLU A 409 9.20 7.46 18.34
CA GLU A 409 7.94 7.98 17.83
C GLU A 409 7.92 8.02 16.29
N TYR A 410 8.98 8.54 15.69
CA TYR A 410 9.11 8.67 14.24
C TYR A 410 9.07 7.31 13.54
N LEU A 411 9.91 6.34 13.94
CA LEU A 411 9.97 5.03 13.30
C LEU A 411 8.66 4.24 13.48
N ASN A 412 8.03 4.36 14.65
CA ASN A 412 6.72 3.76 14.89
C ASN A 412 5.60 4.43 14.08
N GLU A 413 5.69 5.72 13.80
CA GLU A 413 4.77 6.41 12.89
C GLU A 413 4.96 5.93 11.45
N GLN A 414 6.19 5.84 10.96
CA GLN A 414 6.47 5.31 9.61
C GLN A 414 5.98 3.86 9.50
N TYR A 415 6.21 3.02 10.51
CA TYR A 415 5.70 1.65 10.52
C TYR A 415 4.16 1.59 10.53
N ARG A 416 3.48 2.46 11.29
CA ARG A 416 2.01 2.55 11.26
C ARG A 416 1.49 2.96 9.88
N GLN A 417 2.19 3.85 9.18
CA GLN A 417 1.86 4.21 7.79
C GLN A 417 2.10 3.03 6.85
N LEU A 418 3.20 2.27 7.02
CA LEU A 418 3.49 1.06 6.25
C LEU A 418 2.37 0.02 6.42
N LEU A 419 1.92 -0.22 7.65
CA LEU A 419 0.78 -1.10 7.95
C LEU A 419 -0.52 -0.60 7.33
N THR A 420 -0.72 0.71 7.24
CA THR A 420 -1.88 1.31 6.56
C THR A 420 -1.87 1.01 5.07
N HIS A 421 -0.72 1.12 4.42
CA HIS A 421 -0.57 0.71 3.02
C HIS A 421 -0.78 -0.79 2.85
N LEU A 422 -0.21 -1.64 3.72
CA LEU A 422 -0.47 -3.08 3.66
C LEU A 422 -1.97 -3.41 3.84
N MET A 423 -2.68 -2.66 4.68
CA MET A 423 -4.12 -2.83 4.87
C MET A 423 -4.95 -2.49 3.61
N SER A 424 -4.45 -1.65 2.69
CA SER A 424 -5.14 -1.41 1.42
C SER A 424 -5.18 -2.69 0.57
N ALA A 425 -4.11 -3.50 0.58
CA ALA A 425 -4.09 -4.80 -0.08
C ALA A 425 -5.16 -5.74 0.48
N TYR A 426 -5.41 -5.72 1.80
CA TYR A 426 -6.55 -6.46 2.38
C TYR A 426 -7.88 -5.99 1.78
N TYR A 427 -8.12 -4.69 1.65
CA TYR A 427 -9.38 -4.19 1.09
C TYR A 427 -9.53 -4.50 -0.39
N ASP A 428 -8.45 -4.43 -1.17
CA ASP A 428 -8.43 -4.80 -2.59
C ASP A 428 -8.75 -6.30 -2.76
N LEU A 429 -8.10 -7.17 -1.98
CA LEU A 429 -8.40 -8.61 -1.94
C LEU A 429 -9.81 -8.88 -1.40
N LYS A 430 -10.28 -8.14 -0.39
CA LYS A 430 -11.65 -8.26 0.15
C LYS A 430 -12.69 -7.94 -0.92
N SER A 431 -12.49 -6.85 -1.66
CA SER A 431 -13.37 -6.41 -2.73
C SER A 431 -13.44 -7.44 -3.87
N ALA A 432 -12.31 -8.06 -4.21
CA ALA A 432 -12.26 -9.12 -5.21
C ALA A 432 -12.92 -10.42 -4.70
N TYR A 433 -12.54 -10.90 -3.52
CA TYR A 433 -12.79 -12.29 -3.12
C TYR A 433 -13.83 -12.49 -2.00
N PHE A 434 -14.22 -11.49 -1.22
CA PHE A 434 -15.06 -11.64 0.00
C PHE A 434 -16.48 -11.07 -0.13
N ARG A 435 -17.02 -11.03 -1.34
CA ARG A 435 -18.31 -10.39 -1.66
C ARG A 435 -19.56 -11.01 -0.99
N ASP A 436 -19.40 -12.07 -0.20
CA ASP A 436 -20.50 -12.79 0.46
C ASP A 436 -20.73 -12.42 1.94
N GLU A 437 -19.86 -11.61 2.57
CA GLU A 437 -19.90 -11.42 4.04
C GLU A 437 -20.60 -10.13 4.53
N ASP A 438 -20.92 -9.17 3.66
CA ASP A 438 -21.52 -7.88 4.06
C ASP A 438 -23.03 -7.75 3.73
N ASN A 439 -23.80 -8.86 3.78
CA ASN A 439 -25.28 -8.86 3.63
C ASN A 439 -26.02 -9.40 4.85
#